data_AF-A0A379WTP1-F1
#
_entry.id   AF-A0A379WTP1-F1
#
_cell.length_a   1.000
_cell.length_b   1.000
_cell.length_c   1.000
_cell.angle_alpha   90.00
_cell.angle_beta   90.00
_cell.angle_gamma   90.00
#
_symmetry.space_group_name_H-M   'P 1'
#
loop_
_entity.id
_entity.type
_entity.pdbx_description
1 polymer ?
#
loop_
_entity_poly.entity_id
_entity_poly.type
_entity_poly.pdbx_seq_one_letter_code
_entity_poly.pdbx_strand_id
1 'polypeptide(L)'
;MYLGHAVELGTYDEVYHNPLHPYTKALMSAVPIPDPDLERNKKIQLLEGELPSPINPPSGCVFRTRCPLAGPEWRENATGAGREFSPCRFLP
;
A
#
# COMPACT_ATOMS: atom_id res chain seq x y z
N MET A 1 5.11 -4.54 4.09
CA MET A 1 6.43 -4.04 3.64
C MET A 1 6.43 -3.94 2.12
N TYR A 2 7.13 -2.98 1.53
CA TYR A 2 7.33 -2.84 0.08
C TYR A 2 8.74 -2.31 -0.22
N LEU A 3 9.49 -2.98 -1.09
CA LEU A 3 10.90 -2.67 -1.41
C LEU A 3 11.80 -2.50 -0.16
N GLY A 4 11.59 -3.32 0.87
CA GLY A 4 12.35 -3.24 2.13
C GLY A 4 11.87 -2.18 3.13
N HIS A 5 10.86 -1.37 2.78
CA HIS A 5 10.30 -0.36 3.67
C HIS A 5 9.01 -0.84 4.31
N ALA A 6 8.85 -0.61 5.62
CA ALA A 6 7.52 -0.61 6.22
C ALA A 6 6.67 0.44 5.50
N VAL A 7 5.42 0.10 5.20
CA VAL A 7 4.46 1.01 4.53
C VAL A 7 3.20 1.20 5.35
N GLU A 8 2.95 0.31 6.30
CA GLU A 8 1.87 0.37 7.26
C GLU A 8 2.27 -0.44 8.49
N LEU A 9 1.97 0.11 9.66
CA LEU A 9 2.14 -0.53 10.97
C LEU A 9 0.88 -0.25 11.79
N GLY A 10 0.41 -1.28 12.46
CA GLY A 10 -0.76 -1.25 13.32
C GLY A 10 -0.98 -2.61 13.98
N THR A 11 -1.99 -2.68 14.83
CA THR A 11 -2.48 -3.94 15.38
C THR A 11 -3.02 -4.85 14.27
N TYR A 12 -3.20 -6.13 14.59
CA TYR A 12 -3.86 -7.07 13.69
C TYR A 12 -5.20 -6.53 13.19
N ASP A 13 -6.05 -6.05 14.10
CA ASP A 13 -7.39 -5.58 13.73
C ASP A 13 -7.34 -4.36 12.81
N GLU A 14 -6.43 -3.42 13.05
CA GLU A 14 -6.25 -2.26 12.19
C GLU A 14 -5.79 -2.66 10.79
N VAL A 15 -4.74 -3.47 10.68
CA VAL A 15 -4.16 -3.82 9.38
C VAL A 15 -5.06 -4.76 8.59
N TYR A 16 -5.74 -5.69 9.25
CA TYR A 16 -6.56 -6.71 8.59
C TYR A 16 -7.95 -6.20 8.22
N HIS A 17 -8.63 -5.49 9.13
CA HIS A 17 -10.00 -5.05 8.92
C HIS A 17 -10.10 -3.61 8.39
N ASN A 18 -9.11 -2.76 8.64
CA ASN A 18 -9.11 -1.36 8.22
C ASN A 18 -7.74 -0.91 7.66
N PRO A 19 -7.18 -1.63 6.66
CA PRO A 19 -5.90 -1.23 6.07
C PRO A 19 -6.02 0.18 5.49
N LEU A 20 -5.08 1.06 5.82
CA LEU A 20 -5.07 2.46 5.39
C LEU A 20 -4.22 2.66 4.13
N HIS A 21 -3.06 2.03 4.06
CA HIS A 21 -2.13 2.22 2.96
C HIS A 21 -2.66 1.54 1.68
N PRO A 22 -2.68 2.20 0.51
CA PRO A 22 -3.21 1.63 -0.73
C PRO A 22 -2.59 0.28 -1.13
N TYR A 23 -1.28 0.11 -0.89
CA TYR A 23 -0.61 -1.18 -1.04
C TYR A 23 -1.22 -2.29 -0.16
N THR A 24 -1.43 -2.03 1.14
CA THR A 24 -2.01 -3.00 2.07
C THR A 24 -3.46 -3.32 1.69
N LYS A 25 -4.24 -2.30 1.29
CA LYS A 25 -5.60 -2.50 0.76
C LYS A 25 -5.62 -3.45 -0.44
N ALA A 26 -4.68 -3.28 -1.36
CA ALA A 26 -4.55 -4.17 -2.52
C ALA A 26 -4.20 -5.60 -2.11
N LEU A 27 -3.25 -5.78 -1.19
CA LEU A 27 -2.92 -7.11 -0.64
C LEU A 27 -4.12 -7.76 0.05
N MET A 28 -4.84 -7.02 0.90
CA MET A 28 -6.01 -7.54 1.61
C MET A 28 -7.14 -7.92 0.65
N SER A 29 -7.32 -7.18 -0.44
CA SER A 29 -8.32 -7.53 -1.48
C SER A 29 -8.05 -8.86 -2.19
N ALA A 30 -6.81 -9.36 -2.13
CA ALA A 30 -6.40 -10.63 -2.72
C ALA A 30 -6.51 -11.82 -1.74
N VAL A 31 -6.73 -11.57 -0.44
CA VAL A 31 -6.87 -12.63 0.56
C VAL A 31 -8.01 -13.57 0.18
N PRO A 32 -7.79 -14.90 0.12
CA PRO A 32 -8.84 -15.86 -0.21
C PRO A 32 -9.96 -15.88 0.83
N ILE A 33 -11.20 -15.92 0.35
CA ILE A 33 -12.40 -16.12 1.14
C ILE A 33 -12.75 -17.63 1.09
N PRO A 34 -12.99 -18.29 2.23
CA PRO A 34 -13.27 -19.74 2.26
C PRO A 34 -14.54 -20.15 1.50
N ASP A 35 -15.50 -19.24 1.37
CA ASP A 35 -16.74 -19.46 0.62
C ASP A 35 -16.47 -19.28 -0.89
N PRO A 36 -16.71 -20.30 -1.72
CA PRO A 36 -16.39 -20.28 -3.15
C PRO A 36 -17.24 -19.30 -3.95
N ASP A 37 -18.48 -19.04 -3.54
CA ASP A 37 -19.36 -18.10 -4.23
C ASP A 37 -18.96 -16.67 -3.90
N LEU A 38 -18.59 -16.38 -2.64
CA LEU A 38 -18.04 -15.08 -2.27
C LEU A 38 -16.67 -14.83 -2.93
N GLU A 39 -15.80 -15.84 -2.96
CA GLU A 39 -14.48 -15.74 -3.58
C GLU A 39 -14.57 -15.40 -5.07
N ARG A 40 -15.48 -16.06 -5.81
CA ARG A 40 -15.69 -15.79 -7.24
C ARG A 40 -16.17 -14.37 -7.51
N ASN A 41 -16.96 -13.80 -6.61
CA ASN A 41 -17.57 -12.48 -6.78
C ASN A 41 -16.76 -11.34 -6.13
N LYS A 42 -15.63 -11.64 -5.47
CA LYS A 42 -14.84 -10.61 -4.80
C LYS A 42 -14.17 -9.67 -5.81
N LYS A 43 -14.04 -8.40 -5.42
CA LYS A 43 -13.32 -7.40 -6.21
C LYS A 43 -11.86 -7.30 -5.75
N ILE A 44 -10.94 -7.77 -6.59
CA ILE A 44 -9.51 -7.62 -6.37
C ILE A 44 -9.06 -6.25 -6.89
N GLN A 45 -8.32 -5.51 -6.07
CA GLN A 45 -7.67 -4.27 -6.49
C GLN A 45 -6.34 -4.63 -7.14
N LEU A 46 -6.33 -4.63 -8.47
CA LEU A 46 -5.11 -4.89 -9.23
C LEU A 46 -4.15 -3.70 -9.14
N LEU A 47 -2.91 -4.00 -8.79
CA LEU A 47 -1.83 -3.02 -8.80
C LEU A 47 -1.21 -2.96 -10.19
N GLU A 48 -1.47 -1.87 -10.89
CA GLU A 48 -0.92 -1.62 -12.22
C GLU A 48 0.57 -1.23 -12.16
N GLY A 49 1.23 -1.31 -13.32
CA GLY A 49 2.63 -0.97 -13.48
C GLY A 49 3.61 -2.03 -12.95
N GLU A 50 4.87 -1.85 -13.34
CA GLU A 50 5.97 -2.75 -13.02
C GLU A 50 6.52 -2.52 -11.61
N LEU A 51 7.06 -3.58 -11.01
CA LEU A 51 7.77 -3.48 -9.74
C LEU A 51 9.09 -2.70 -9.94
N PRO A 52 9.34 -1.62 -9.18
CA PRO A 52 10.60 -0.88 -9.28
C PRO A 52 11.79 -1.72 -8.80
N SER A 53 12.98 -1.36 -9.27
CA SER A 53 14.22 -1.94 -8.75
C SER A 53 14.44 -1.53 -7.29
N PRO A 54 14.73 -2.48 -6.37
CA PRO A 54 15.14 -2.16 -5.00
C PRO A 54 16.49 -1.42 -4.91
N ILE A 55 17.34 -1.53 -5.93
CA ILE A 55 18.67 -0.89 -5.96
C ILE A 55 18.55 0.63 -6.15
N ASN A 56 17.58 1.06 -6.96
CA ASN A 56 17.30 2.46 -7.26
C ASN A 56 15.83 2.76 -6.92
N PRO A 57 15.48 2.77 -5.62
CA PRO A 57 14.09 2.94 -5.22
C PRO A 57 13.59 4.34 -5.59
N PRO A 58 12.29 4.49 -5.91
CA PRO A 58 11.70 5.79 -6.16
C PRO A 58 11.88 6.75 -4.96
N SER A 59 12.29 8.01 -5.20
CA SER A 59 12.50 9.04 -4.15
C SER A 59 11.24 9.42 -3.34
N GLY A 60 11.30 9.40 -2.01
CA GLY A 60 10.15 9.66 -1.16
C GLY A 60 9.30 8.40 -0.92
N CYS A 61 7.98 8.43 -1.22
CA CYS A 61 7.17 7.21 -1.10
C CYS A 61 7.58 6.18 -2.16
N VAL A 62 8.15 5.06 -1.71
CA VAL A 62 8.65 3.97 -2.57
C VAL A 62 7.55 3.28 -3.38
N PHE A 63 6.28 3.40 -2.97
CA PHE A 63 5.13 2.83 -3.65
C PHE A 63 4.48 3.78 -4.67
N ARG A 64 4.92 5.05 -4.77
CA ARG A 64 4.20 6.07 -5.57
C ARG A 64 3.96 5.68 -7.03
N THR A 65 4.88 4.93 -7.65
CA THR A 65 4.81 4.57 -9.07
C THR A 65 3.69 3.59 -9.39
N ARG A 66 3.10 2.96 -8.36
CA ARG A 66 1.98 2.02 -8.46
C ARG A 66 0.82 2.40 -7.55
N CYS A 67 0.90 3.58 -6.91
CA CYS A 67 -0.12 4.06 -6.01
C CYS A 67 -1.26 4.69 -6.82
N PRO A 68 -2.52 4.20 -6.71
CA PRO A 68 -3.64 4.77 -7.44
C PRO A 68 -4.02 6.19 -6.98
N LEU A 69 -3.49 6.62 -5.84
CA LEU A 69 -3.72 7.96 -5.28
C LEU A 69 -2.58 8.94 -5.58
N ALA A 70 -1.51 8.51 -6.25
CA ALA A 70 -0.38 9.38 -6.57
C ALA A 70 -0.75 10.37 -7.68
N GLY A 71 -0.85 11.64 -7.33
CA GLY A 71 -0.99 12.77 -8.25
C GLY A 71 0.35 13.37 -8.71
N PRO A 72 0.34 14.28 -9.69
CA PRO A 72 1.54 14.95 -10.20
C PRO A 72 2.31 15.77 -9.16
N GLU A 73 1.68 16.13 -8.04
CA GLU A 73 2.26 16.84 -6.89
C GLU A 73 3.10 15.95 -5.95
N TRP A 74 3.07 14.62 -6.11
CA TRP A 74 3.82 13.65 -5.29
C TRP A 74 5.33 13.60 -5.64
N ARG A 75 5.95 14.77 -5.78
CA ARG A 75 7.35 14.94 -6.21
C ARG A 75 8.32 14.85 -5.03
N GLU A 76 9.32 13.98 -5.21
CA GLU A 76 10.69 13.92 -4.65
C GLU A 76 10.95 14.10 -3.14
N ASN A 77 10.18 14.93 -2.43
CA ASN A 77 10.47 15.37 -1.07
C ASN A 77 9.53 14.80 -0.01
N ALA A 78 8.73 13.77 -0.33
CA ALA A 78 8.00 13.03 0.67
C ALA A 78 8.99 12.23 1.53
N THR A 79 9.61 12.87 2.50
CA THR A 79 10.32 12.25 3.63
C THR A 79 9.29 11.50 4.47
N GLY A 80 8.80 10.39 3.90
CA GLY A 80 7.79 9.52 4.48
C GLY A 80 8.36 8.48 5.43
N ALA A 81 9.60 8.63 5.88
CA ALA A 81 10.02 8.08 7.15
C ALA A 81 9.59 9.07 8.26
N GLY A 82 8.30 9.12 8.55
CA GLY A 82 7.81 9.67 9.82
C GLY A 82 7.18 11.06 9.85
N ARG A 83 6.68 11.65 8.75
CA ARG A 83 5.76 12.81 8.86
C ARG A 83 4.52 12.69 7.97
N GLU A 84 3.46 12.21 8.61
CA GLU A 84 2.07 12.68 8.52
C GLU A 84 1.65 13.37 7.20
N PHE A 85 1.67 12.62 6.11
CA PHE A 85 0.79 12.87 4.97
C PHE A 85 -0.25 11.75 4.94
N SER A 86 -1.43 12.08 5.46
CA SER A 86 -2.65 11.27 5.44
C SER A 86 -2.93 10.79 4.00
N PRO A 87 -2.68 9.50 3.67
CA PRO A 87 -3.40 8.35 4.24
C PRO A 87 -2.50 7.19 4.74
N CYS A 88 -1.17 7.35 4.77
CA CYS A 88 -0.24 6.28 5.11
C CYS A 88 0.16 6.39 6.59
N ARG A 89 -0.69 5.87 7.48
CA ARG A 89 -0.46 5.97 8.93
C ARG A 89 0.67 5.01 9.35
N PHE A 90 1.70 5.58 9.96
CA PHE A 90 2.53 4.89 10.93
C PHE A 90 1.96 5.28 12.29
N LEU A 91 1.21 4.38 12.94
CA LEU A 91 0.91 4.56 14.36
C LEU A 91 2.22 4.35 15.16
N PRO A 92 2.41 5.09 16.27
CA PRO A 92 3.63 4.99 17.10
C PRO A 92 3.83 3.59 17.68
#